data_AF-A0A0S4UD13-F1
#
_entry.id   AF-A0A0S4UD13-F1
#
_cell.length_a   1.000
_cell.length_b   1.000
_cell.length_c   1.000
_cell.angle_alpha   90.00
_cell.angle_beta   90.00
_cell.angle_gamma   90.00
#
_symmetry.space_group_name_H-M   'P 1'
#
loop_
_entity.id
_entity.type
_entity.pdbx_description
1 polymer ?
#
loop_
_entity_poly.entity_id
_entity_poly.type
_entity_poly.pdbx_seq_one_letter_code
_entity_poly.pdbx_strand_id
1 'polypeptide(L)' 'MFLEWTYYDEDRGNRATDQLVERYLRRDYRNPTQGYAGAQFKLLKCLDLYHSPELDAQVRQFVPHPNWVGDKPKQK' A
#
# COMPACT_ATOMS: atom_id res chain seq x y z
N MET A 1 -3.39 9.70 -15.06
CA MET A 1 -2.52 9.47 -13.90
C MET A 1 -3.34 9.81 -12.66
N PHE A 2 -3.67 8.83 -11.82
CA PHE A 2 -4.56 8.99 -10.65
C PHE A 2 -3.86 9.65 -9.45
N LEU A 3 -2.76 10.38 -9.64
CA LEU A 3 -1.91 10.85 -8.53
C LEU A 3 -2.00 12.37 -8.30
N GLU A 4 -2.58 13.10 -9.26
CA GLU A 4 -2.66 14.56 -9.16
C GLU A 4 -3.61 15.04 -8.03
N TRP A 5 -4.59 14.21 -7.66
CA TRP A 5 -5.59 14.52 -6.63
C TRP A 5 -5.18 14.11 -5.21
N THR A 6 -4.12 13.30 -5.04
CA THR A 6 -3.73 12.75 -3.73
C THR A 6 -2.60 13.51 -3.05
N TYR A 7 -2.02 14.54 -3.70
CA TYR A 7 -0.82 15.26 -3.21
C TYR A 7 0.37 14.36 -2.93
N TYR A 8 0.41 13.17 -3.50
CA TYR A 8 1.39 12.15 -3.16
C TYR A 8 2.79 12.47 -3.73
N ASP A 9 3.83 12.26 -2.93
CA ASP A 9 5.24 12.35 -3.33
C ASP A 9 5.60 11.13 -4.19
N GLU A 10 5.44 11.25 -5.51
CA GLU A 10 5.71 10.16 -6.45
C GLU A 10 7.18 9.73 -6.47
N ASP A 11 8.11 10.69 -6.41
CA ASP A 11 9.54 10.44 -6.53
C ASP A 11 10.05 9.53 -5.40
N ARG A 12 9.57 9.75 -4.17
CA ARG A 12 10.01 8.99 -3.00
C ARG A 12 9.04 7.87 -2.63
N GLY A 13 7.74 8.12 -2.77
CA GLY A 13 6.68 7.21 -2.36
C GLY A 13 6.61 5.96 -3.22
N ASN A 14 6.78 6.07 -4.55
CA ASN A 14 6.60 4.92 -5.45
C ASN A 14 7.55 3.78 -5.11
N ARG A 15 8.84 4.12 -4.92
CA ARG A 15 9.85 3.14 -4.51
C ARG A 15 9.53 2.50 -3.17
N ALA A 16 9.03 3.28 -2.20
CA ALA A 16 8.67 2.77 -0.88
C ALA A 16 7.45 1.83 -0.93
N THR A 17 6.46 2.18 -1.76
CA THR A 17 5.26 1.37 -2.02
C THR A 17 5.64 0.04 -2.68
N ASP A 18 6.45 0.07 -3.74
CA ASP A 18 6.90 -1.14 -4.45
C ASP A 18 7.63 -2.12 -3.51
N GLN A 19 8.51 -1.59 -2.66
CA GLN A 19 9.22 -2.40 -1.67
C GLN A 19 8.29 -3.03 -0.64
N LEU A 20 7.25 -2.31 -0.22
CA LEU A 20 6.28 -2.80 0.74
C LEU A 20 5.39 -3.89 0.12
N VAL A 21 4.93 -3.68 -1.12
CA VAL A 21 4.18 -4.67 -1.90
C VAL A 21 4.98 -5.97 -2.04
N GLU A 22 6.23 -5.88 -2.47
CA GLU A 22 7.12 -7.04 -2.62
C GLU A 22 7.31 -7.81 -1.31
N ARG A 23 7.41 -7.11 -0.17
CA ARG A 23 7.49 -7.77 1.15
C ARG A 23 6.24 -8.57 1.46
N TYR A 24 5.05 -8.03 1.20
CA TYR A 24 3.80 -8.74 1.44
C TYR A 24 3.63 -9.93 0.49
N LEU A 25 3.96 -9.78 -0.78
CA LEU A 25 3.87 -10.86 -1.77
C LEU A 25 4.75 -12.06 -1.44
N ARG A 26 5.94 -11.82 -0.84
CA ARG A 26 6.87 -12.88 -0.42
C ARG A 26 6.51 -13.58 0.89
N ARG A 27 5.51 -13.10 1.65
CA ARG A 27 5.12 -13.76 2.90
C ARG A 27 4.65 -15.19 2.64
N ASP A 28 5.00 -16.09 3.54
CA ASP A 28 4.67 -17.51 3.43
C ASP A 28 3.30 -17.78 4.05
N TYR A 29 2.27 -17.91 3.20
CA TYR A 29 0.89 -18.17 3.60
C TYR A 29 0.64 -19.67 3.44
N ARG A 30 1.26 -20.48 4.32
CA ARG A 30 1.01 -21.92 4.32
C ARG A 30 -0.38 -22.19 4.86
N ASN A 31 -1.17 -22.89 4.06
CA ASN A 31 -2.44 -23.44 4.51
C ASN A 31 -2.24 -24.92 4.88
N PRO A 32 -2.58 -25.36 6.11
CA PRO A 32 -2.48 -26.77 6.50
C PRO A 32 -3.50 -27.69 5.80
N THR A 33 -4.45 -27.14 5.03
CA THR A 33 -5.52 -27.92 4.38
C THR A 33 -5.20 -28.22 2.91
N GLN A 34 -5.44 -29.47 2.50
CA GLN A 34 -5.08 -29.99 1.18
C GLN A 34 -5.75 -29.27 0.00
N GLY A 35 -6.90 -28.63 0.21
CA GLY A 35 -7.67 -27.94 -0.83
C GLY A 35 -7.00 -26.71 -1.45
N TYR A 36 -5.89 -26.24 -0.87
CA TYR A 36 -5.17 -25.04 -1.30
C TYR A 36 -3.65 -25.24 -1.41
N ALA A 37 -3.20 -26.49 -1.55
CA ALA A 37 -1.79 -26.80 -1.71
C ALA A 37 -1.22 -26.07 -2.95
N GLY A 38 -0.25 -25.18 -2.73
CA GLY A 38 0.38 -24.37 -3.79
C GLY A 38 -0.31 -23.04 -4.11
N ALA A 39 -1.42 -22.69 -3.43
CA ALA A 39 -2.04 -21.38 -3.60
C ALA A 39 -1.10 -20.26 -3.12
N GLN A 40 -0.91 -19.23 -3.95
CA GLN A 40 -0.01 -18.11 -3.65
C GLN A 40 -0.64 -17.03 -2.74
N PHE A 41 -1.98 -17.07 -2.59
CA PHE A 41 -2.78 -16.12 -1.80
C PHE A 41 -2.51 -14.63 -2.10
N LYS A 42 -2.17 -14.30 -3.35
CA LYS A 42 -1.79 -12.92 -3.74
C LYS A 42 -2.84 -11.87 -3.38
N LEU A 43 -4.12 -12.13 -3.66
CA LEU A 43 -5.20 -11.22 -3.30
C LEU A 43 -5.29 -11.00 -1.78
N LEU A 44 -5.25 -12.09 -0.99
CA LEU A 44 -5.29 -12.00 0.47
C LEU A 44 -4.09 -11.21 1.01
N LYS A 45 -2.89 -11.42 0.47
CA LYS A 45 -1.69 -10.65 0.84
C LYS A 45 -1.84 -9.16 0.53
N CYS A 46 -2.50 -8.80 -0.57
CA CYS A 46 -2.81 -7.41 -0.89
C CYS A 46 -3.86 -6.81 0.07
N LEU A 47 -4.86 -7.58 0.49
CA LEU A 47 -5.82 -7.15 1.50
C LEU A 47 -5.15 -6.94 2.86
N ASP A 48 -4.22 -7.82 3.24
CA ASP A 48 -3.45 -7.67 4.47
C ASP A 48 -2.51 -6.46 4.42
N LEU A 49 -1.93 -6.16 3.25
CA LEU A 49 -1.17 -4.95 3.01
C LEU A 49 -2.05 -3.71 3.17
N TYR A 50 -3.25 -3.72 2.55
CA TYR A 50 -4.17 -2.58 2.58
C TYR A 50 -4.56 -2.18 4.00
N HIS A 51 -4.70 -3.16 4.90
CA HIS A 51 -5.03 -2.93 6.31
C HIS A 51 -3.81 -2.83 7.24
N SER A 52 -2.60 -2.74 6.68
CA SER A 52 -1.37 -2.81 7.48
C SER A 52 -1.00 -1.47 8.14
N PRO A 53 -0.43 -1.50 9.37
CA PRO A 53 0.14 -0.31 9.98
C PRO A 53 1.35 0.22 9.20
N GLU A 54 2.08 -0.64 8.48
CA GLU A 54 3.20 -0.23 7.63
C GLU A 54 2.75 0.65 6.46
N LEU A 55 1.61 0.31 5.83
CA LEU A 55 1.04 1.13 4.76
C LEU A 55 0.49 2.46 5.32
N ASP A 56 -0.21 2.44 6.45
CA ASP A 56 -0.68 3.67 7.13
C ASP A 56 0.49 4.62 7.46
N ALA A 57 1.61 4.08 7.94
CA ALA A 57 2.81 4.87 8.18
C ALA A 57 3.39 5.49 6.89
N GLN A 58 3.42 4.74 5.78
CA GLN A 58 3.87 5.28 4.49
C GLN A 58 2.93 6.37 3.96
N VAL A 59 1.61 6.20 4.09
CA VAL A 59 0.63 7.23 3.70
C VAL A 59 0.91 8.52 4.47
N ARG A 60 1.09 8.45 5.79
CA ARG A 60 1.40 9.64 6.61
C ARG A 60 2.75 10.29 6.27
N GLN A 61 3.67 9.55 5.67
CA GLN A 61 4.98 10.04 5.27
C GLN A 61 4.98 10.70 3.88
N PHE A 62 4.26 10.12 2.91
CA PHE A 62 4.34 10.52 1.49
C PHE A 62 3.09 11.24 0.99
N VAL A 63 2.04 11.33 1.80
CA VAL A 63 0.86 12.17 1.53
C VAL A 63 0.91 13.38 2.47
N PRO A 64 1.19 14.60 1.98
CA PRO A 64 1.32 15.82 2.77
C PRO A 64 0.08 16.19 3.60
N HIS A 65 -1.11 15.83 3.11
CA HIS A 65 -2.39 16.09 3.77
C HIS A 65 -3.25 14.81 3.80
N PRO A 66 -2.86 13.79 4.57
CA PRO A 66 -3.47 12.45 4.50
C PRO A 66 -4.92 12.44 5.00
N ASN A 67 -5.32 13.47 5.75
CA ASN A 67 -6.69 13.64 6.26
C ASN A 67 -7.52 14.62 5.41
N TRP A 68 -6.97 15.15 4.32
CA TRP A 68 -7.70 16.08 3.46
C TRP A 68 -8.47 15.33 2.37
N VAL A 69 -9.75 15.65 2.23
CA VAL A 69 -10.68 15.11 1.22
C VAL A 69 -11.24 16.26 0.38
N GLY A 70 -10.55 16.65 -0.70
CA GLY A 70 -11.02 17.63 -1.69
C GLY A 70 -9.91 18.28 -2.53
N ASP A 71 -10.21 19.41 -3.17
CA ASP A 71 -9.30 20.11 -4.10
C ASP A 71 -8.02 20.64 -3.43
N LYS A 72 -7.00 20.96 -4.24
CA LYS A 72 -5.66 21.33 -3.76
C LYS A 72 -5.75 22.56 -2.88
N PRO A 73 -5.36 22.47 -1.58
CA PRO A 73 -5.36 23.65 -0.74
C PRO A 73 -4.40 24.66 -1.36
N LYS A 74 -4.84 25.92 -1.46
CA LYS A 74 -4.03 27.00 -2.03
C LYS A 74 -2.71 27.05 -1.26
N GLN A 75 -1.60 26.89 -1.95
CA GLN A 75 -0.28 27.06 -1.35
C GLN A 75 -0.18 28.49 -0.84
N LYS A 76 0.14 28.66 0.45
CA LYS A 76 0.46 29.95 1.05
C LYS A 76 1.88 30.35 0.70
#